data_AF-A0A2T1EFX4-F1
#
_entry.id   AF-A0A2T1EFX4-F1
#
_cell.length_a   1.000
_cell.length_b   1.000
_cell.length_c   1.000
_cell.angle_alpha   90.00
_cell.angle_beta   90.00
_cell.angle_gamma   90.00
#
_symmetry.space_group_name_H-M   'P 1'
#
loop_
_entity.id
_entity.type
_entity.pdbx_description
1 polymer ?
#
loop_
_entity_poly.entity_id
_entity_poly.type
_entity_poly.pdbx_seq_one_letter_code
_entity_poly.pdbx_strand_id
1 'polypeptide(L)'
;MTMLHKKILILTSNPNDNVKLRADREIKEIKEKIERSKNRDRFEIIPELAVQPDDLIPLLQEKEPQIVHFCGHGKEGGLVFENESGNSQSVEVSTLGRLFEQFKDTVECVFLNACHSEDQAKAIHKHIQYVIGMKGDITDDAAIQFAANFYATLITERSYREAFNFGRIALELQGIQSDLLPIFLEKPTIPPRKSLDLPDSLHYNSVINAFKNGEVIPFLGSGINLDDGQPSNERISNIELVDYLAQDLELANNYQYLQGSPCSVCLVSNENLPADCPLRKTLLEGAAIACPEHEQALAVAQLKLQCLAQHIAFESSLHNVYQKLDRLFRERSHTNKFHKFFATLPGEMLKKEFPLPYKLLVTTNYDNMLESAFVKNNQLFDLLSYVAETDGENTQGRFRYTPSGEESRLITSDQVVLHGNRPLILKLYGVTNNFVITEDQHINYLVNQEIERAFPKDILQILRSSNILFMGYSPSDVNLRIIVNRLWGKKLLGQKSWMIHQSRIGSLDKGFWSGRNVELLDSDLERYRLELAKQIEALEKRSLYNHWR
;
A
#
# COMPACT_ATOMS: atom_id res chain seq x y z
N MET A 1 -6.08 23.18 -21.09
CA MET A 1 -6.41 21.74 -20.90
C MET A 1 -6.51 21.13 -22.29
N THR A 2 -5.48 20.41 -22.72
CA THR A 2 -5.52 19.59 -23.94
C THR A 2 -6.63 18.56 -23.78
N MET A 3 -7.61 18.54 -24.68
CA MET A 3 -8.66 17.51 -24.64
C MET A 3 -7.98 16.14 -24.85
N LEU A 4 -8.19 15.18 -23.95
CA LEU A 4 -7.69 13.82 -24.13
C LEU A 4 -8.40 13.22 -25.36
N HIS A 5 -7.62 12.98 -26.41
CA HIS A 5 -8.05 12.33 -27.63
C HIS A 5 -7.68 10.84 -27.53
N LYS A 6 -8.68 9.94 -27.55
CA LYS A 6 -8.48 8.50 -27.38
C LYS A 6 -8.49 7.78 -28.72
N LYS A 7 -7.49 6.95 -28.96
CA LYS A 7 -7.41 6.07 -30.13
C LYS A 7 -8.05 4.72 -29.83
N ILE A 8 -8.98 4.31 -30.69
CA ILE A 8 -9.59 2.98 -30.71
C ILE A 8 -8.98 2.23 -31.89
N LEU A 9 -8.08 1.29 -31.59
CA LEU A 9 -7.55 0.36 -32.58
C LEU A 9 -8.51 -0.83 -32.69
N ILE A 10 -9.16 -0.96 -33.85
CA ILE A 10 -10.05 -2.10 -34.15
C ILE A 10 -9.27 -3.09 -35.00
N LEU A 11 -8.97 -4.25 -34.44
CA LEU A 11 -8.28 -5.36 -35.10
C LEU A 11 -9.33 -6.37 -35.56
N THR A 12 -9.33 -6.70 -36.85
CA THR A 12 -10.20 -7.76 -37.38
C THR A 12 -9.40 -8.94 -37.90
N SER A 13 -9.90 -10.14 -37.66
CA SER A 13 -9.35 -11.40 -38.18
C SER A 13 -10.43 -12.17 -38.91
N ASN A 14 -10.17 -12.58 -40.16
CA ASN A 14 -11.16 -13.28 -40.99
C ASN A 14 -10.51 -14.40 -41.84
N PRO A 15 -9.97 -15.45 -41.19
CA PRO A 15 -9.31 -16.54 -41.89
C PRO A 15 -10.31 -17.27 -42.82
N ASN A 16 -9.83 -17.69 -43.99
CA ASN A 16 -10.65 -18.25 -45.08
C ASN A 16 -11.25 -19.63 -44.78
N ASP A 17 -10.68 -20.35 -43.82
CA ASP A 17 -11.09 -21.69 -43.39
C ASP A 17 -12.18 -21.68 -42.30
N ASN A 18 -12.63 -20.51 -41.85
CA ASN A 18 -13.71 -20.33 -40.87
C ASN A 18 -14.96 -19.66 -41.47
N VAL A 19 -16.04 -19.62 -40.68
CA VAL A 19 -17.25 -18.86 -41.00
C VAL A 19 -16.91 -17.37 -41.07
N LYS A 20 -17.24 -16.71 -42.18
CA LYS A 20 -16.97 -15.27 -42.33
C LYS A 20 -17.82 -14.45 -41.36
N LEU A 21 -17.15 -13.64 -40.52
CA LEU A 21 -17.80 -12.66 -39.65
C LEU A 21 -18.06 -11.36 -40.40
N ARG A 22 -19.08 -10.59 -39.99
CA ARG A 22 -19.40 -9.28 -40.60
C ARG A 22 -18.67 -8.16 -39.84
N ALA A 23 -17.35 -8.29 -39.72
CA ALA A 23 -16.50 -7.31 -39.04
C ALA A 23 -16.56 -5.91 -39.70
N ASP A 24 -16.78 -5.87 -41.02
CA ASP A 24 -17.04 -4.65 -41.79
C ASP A 24 -18.31 -3.93 -41.32
N ARG A 25 -19.38 -4.69 -41.05
CA ARG A 25 -20.62 -4.16 -40.50
C ARG A 25 -20.44 -3.68 -39.07
N GLU A 26 -19.67 -4.39 -38.25
CA GLU A 26 -19.36 -3.96 -36.89
C GLU A 26 -18.65 -2.60 -36.86
N ILE A 27 -17.56 -2.47 -37.64
CA ILE A 27 -16.81 -1.22 -37.77
C ILE A 27 -17.72 -0.09 -38.24
N LYS A 28 -18.59 -0.35 -39.23
CA LYS A 28 -19.52 0.63 -39.76
C LYS A 28 -20.49 1.12 -38.68
N GLU A 29 -21.13 0.22 -37.93
CA GLU A 29 -22.09 0.57 -36.89
C GLU A 29 -21.42 1.37 -35.75
N ILE A 30 -20.20 0.98 -35.34
CA ILE A 30 -19.42 1.72 -34.34
C ILE A 30 -19.12 3.14 -34.82
N LYS A 31 -18.62 3.29 -36.06
CA LYS A 31 -18.33 4.59 -36.68
C LYS A 31 -19.58 5.48 -36.72
N GLU A 32 -20.70 4.96 -37.23
CA GLU A 32 -21.94 5.72 -37.34
C GLU A 32 -22.46 6.19 -35.97
N LYS A 33 -22.33 5.37 -34.92
CA LYS A 33 -22.74 5.75 -33.56
C LYS A 33 -21.85 6.84 -32.97
N ILE A 34 -20.54 6.76 -33.19
CA ILE A 34 -19.59 7.77 -32.70
C ILE A 34 -19.77 9.09 -33.47
N GLU A 35 -19.93 9.06 -34.79
CA GLU A 35 -20.10 10.24 -35.64
C GLU A 35 -21.36 11.05 -35.30
N ARG A 36 -22.43 10.38 -34.86
CA ARG A 36 -23.68 11.03 -34.42
C ARG A 36 -23.58 11.71 -33.05
N SER A 37 -22.49 11.50 -32.31
CA SER A 37 -22.27 12.11 -30.99
C SER A 37 -21.75 13.54 -31.09
N LYS A 38 -22.14 14.37 -30.13
CA LYS A 38 -21.58 15.73 -29.96
C LYS A 38 -20.09 15.73 -29.60
N ASN A 39 -19.57 14.60 -29.10
CA ASN A 39 -18.19 14.42 -28.66
C ASN A 39 -17.33 13.64 -29.65
N ARG A 40 -17.75 13.51 -30.92
CA ARG A 40 -17.07 12.68 -31.94
C ARG A 40 -15.56 12.96 -32.07
N ASP A 41 -15.15 14.22 -31.89
CA ASP A 41 -13.74 14.65 -32.05
C ASP A 41 -12.82 14.18 -30.90
N ARG A 42 -13.35 13.44 -29.91
CA ARG A 42 -12.58 12.88 -28.80
C ARG A 42 -12.05 11.48 -29.04
N PHE A 43 -12.57 10.79 -30.04
CA PHE A 43 -12.14 9.44 -30.37
C PHE A 43 -11.69 9.36 -31.82
N GLU A 44 -10.55 8.71 -32.03
CA GLU A 44 -10.04 8.32 -33.35
C GLU A 44 -10.26 6.82 -33.53
N ILE A 45 -10.95 6.43 -34.60
CA ILE A 45 -11.21 5.02 -34.91
C ILE A 45 -10.21 4.58 -35.98
N ILE A 46 -9.37 3.62 -35.64
CA ILE A 46 -8.29 3.09 -36.49
C ILE A 46 -8.62 1.61 -36.78
N PRO A 47 -9.32 1.29 -37.88
CA PRO A 47 -9.58 -0.10 -38.26
C PRO A 47 -8.40 -0.69 -39.03
N GLU A 48 -7.89 -1.81 -38.56
CA GLU A 48 -6.90 -2.64 -39.24
C GLU A 48 -7.55 -3.99 -39.61
N LEU A 49 -7.51 -4.32 -40.89
CA LEU A 49 -8.22 -5.46 -41.46
C LEU A 49 -7.28 -6.64 -41.73
N ALA A 50 -7.79 -7.86 -41.63
CA ALA A 50 -7.03 -9.09 -41.90
C ALA A 50 -5.71 -9.17 -41.10
N VAL A 51 -5.78 -8.80 -39.81
CA VAL A 51 -4.63 -8.70 -38.92
C VAL A 51 -4.07 -10.09 -38.66
N GLN A 52 -2.76 -10.24 -38.87
CA GLN A 52 -1.99 -11.44 -38.55
C GLN A 52 -1.30 -11.30 -37.19
N PRO A 53 -0.87 -12.40 -36.55
CA PRO A 53 -0.18 -12.33 -35.26
C PRO A 53 1.08 -11.45 -35.28
N ASP A 54 1.81 -11.45 -36.39
CA ASP A 54 3.05 -10.67 -36.54
C ASP A 54 2.79 -9.15 -36.68
N ASP A 55 1.55 -8.75 -37.00
CA ASP A 55 1.15 -7.34 -37.07
C ASP A 55 0.84 -6.75 -35.69
N LEU A 56 0.54 -7.59 -34.68
CA LEU A 56 0.05 -7.13 -33.37
C LEU A 56 1.02 -6.17 -32.68
N ILE A 57 2.31 -6.53 -32.62
CA ILE A 57 3.32 -5.73 -31.94
C ILE A 57 3.58 -4.42 -32.71
N PRO A 58 3.87 -4.43 -34.03
CA PRO A 58 4.04 -3.20 -34.81
C PRO A 58 2.85 -2.26 -34.72
N LEU A 59 1.62 -2.77 -34.84
CA LEU A 59 0.40 -1.94 -34.78
C LEU A 59 0.21 -1.30 -33.40
N LEU A 60 0.41 -2.05 -32.31
CA LEU A 60 0.28 -1.50 -30.95
C LEU A 60 1.37 -0.46 -30.64
N GLN A 61 2.59 -0.65 -31.14
CA GLN A 61 3.69 0.30 -31.00
C GLN A 61 3.49 1.57 -31.83
N GLU A 62 3.06 1.44 -33.08
CA GLU A 62 2.90 2.58 -33.99
C GLU A 62 1.68 3.43 -33.62
N LYS A 63 0.54 2.79 -33.32
CA LYS A 63 -0.72 3.50 -33.13
C LYS A 63 -0.89 4.05 -31.72
N GLU A 64 -0.22 3.45 -30.73
CA GLU A 64 -0.33 3.78 -29.29
C GLU A 64 -1.80 3.93 -28.82
N PRO A 65 -2.65 2.89 -28.97
CA PRO A 65 -4.08 3.02 -28.69
C PRO A 65 -4.40 2.99 -27.19
N GLN A 66 -5.41 3.76 -26.78
CA GLN A 66 -5.98 3.66 -25.44
C GLN A 66 -7.01 2.53 -25.34
N ILE A 67 -7.64 2.17 -26.47
CA ILE A 67 -8.62 1.08 -26.53
C ILE A 67 -8.25 0.14 -27.66
N VAL A 68 -8.13 -1.15 -27.37
CA VAL A 68 -7.96 -2.21 -28.37
C VAL A 68 -9.24 -3.02 -28.45
N HIS A 69 -9.86 -3.04 -29.62
CA HIS A 69 -11.03 -3.84 -29.92
C HIS A 69 -10.63 -4.96 -30.87
N PHE A 70 -10.87 -6.21 -30.48
CA PHE A 70 -10.68 -7.36 -31.35
C PHE A 70 -12.04 -7.90 -31.80
N CYS A 71 -12.27 -7.94 -33.10
CA CYS A 71 -13.43 -8.57 -33.73
C CYS A 71 -12.94 -9.77 -34.54
N GLY A 72 -13.30 -10.97 -34.10
CA GLY A 72 -12.80 -12.18 -34.73
C GLY A 72 -13.28 -13.45 -34.04
N HIS A 73 -12.76 -14.58 -34.51
CA HIS A 73 -13.05 -15.86 -33.90
C HIS A 73 -12.27 -16.05 -32.61
N GLY A 74 -12.92 -16.68 -31.64
CA GLY A 74 -12.30 -17.14 -30.40
C GLY A 74 -12.63 -18.61 -30.16
N LYS A 75 -11.79 -19.27 -29.38
CA LYS A 75 -11.97 -20.66 -28.97
C LYS A 75 -11.44 -20.85 -27.56
N GLU A 76 -11.75 -21.98 -26.95
CA GLU A 76 -11.07 -22.38 -25.71
C GLU A 76 -9.54 -22.37 -25.94
N GLY A 77 -8.83 -21.61 -25.10
CA GLY A 77 -7.36 -21.52 -25.13
C GLY A 77 -6.74 -20.39 -25.96
N GLY A 78 -7.49 -19.66 -26.81
CA GLY A 78 -6.89 -18.56 -27.58
C GLY A 78 -7.83 -17.73 -28.46
N LEU A 79 -7.27 -16.72 -29.12
CA LEU A 79 -7.93 -15.96 -30.19
C LEU A 79 -7.41 -16.44 -31.54
N VAL A 80 -8.26 -16.41 -32.57
CA VAL A 80 -7.91 -16.90 -33.91
C VAL A 80 -7.63 -15.73 -34.85
N PHE A 81 -6.43 -15.72 -35.40
CA PHE A 81 -5.91 -14.77 -36.38
C PHE A 81 -5.79 -15.42 -37.76
N GLU A 82 -5.60 -14.60 -38.78
CA GLU A 82 -5.21 -15.05 -40.12
C GLU A 82 -3.69 -15.21 -40.20
N ASN A 83 -3.19 -16.25 -40.88
CA ASN A 83 -1.77 -16.40 -41.18
C ASN A 83 -1.45 -15.98 -42.63
N GLU A 84 -0.17 -16.04 -43.02
CA GLU A 84 0.28 -15.67 -44.38
C GLU A 84 -0.42 -16.45 -45.51
N SER A 85 -0.92 -17.65 -45.23
CA SER A 85 -1.66 -18.48 -46.18
C SER A 85 -3.17 -18.19 -46.19
N GLY A 86 -3.64 -17.24 -45.40
CA GLY A 86 -5.04 -16.89 -45.23
C GLY A 86 -5.84 -17.88 -44.38
N ASN A 87 -5.18 -18.76 -43.63
CA ASN A 87 -5.81 -19.79 -42.78
C ASN A 87 -5.76 -19.40 -41.30
N SER A 88 -6.50 -20.13 -40.47
CA SER A 88 -6.59 -19.88 -39.05
C SER A 88 -5.27 -20.17 -38.30
N GLN A 89 -4.80 -19.20 -37.53
CA GLN A 89 -3.69 -19.34 -36.57
C GLN A 89 -4.14 -18.89 -35.18
N SER A 90 -3.94 -19.75 -34.18
CA SER A 90 -4.31 -19.46 -32.79
C SER A 90 -3.19 -18.72 -32.06
N VAL A 91 -3.57 -17.69 -31.31
CA VAL A 91 -2.69 -17.05 -30.32
C VAL A 91 -3.17 -17.43 -28.92
N GLU A 92 -2.31 -18.11 -28.19
CA GLU A 92 -2.58 -18.67 -26.86
C GLU A 92 -2.86 -17.60 -25.79
N VAL A 93 -3.70 -17.93 -24.81
CA VAL A 93 -4.06 -17.07 -23.65
C VAL A 93 -2.81 -16.48 -22.95
N SER A 94 -1.79 -17.29 -22.71
CA SER A 94 -0.56 -16.86 -22.03
C SER A 94 0.23 -15.83 -22.86
N THR A 95 0.21 -15.97 -24.18
CA THR A 95 0.86 -15.05 -25.12
C THR A 95 0.14 -13.71 -25.15
N LEU A 96 -1.20 -13.72 -25.19
CA LEU A 96 -2.03 -12.51 -25.11
C LEU A 96 -1.79 -11.75 -23.80
N GLY A 97 -1.73 -12.44 -22.66
CA GLY A 97 -1.42 -11.82 -21.38
C GLY A 97 -0.05 -11.12 -21.39
N ARG A 98 1.00 -11.80 -21.87
CA ARG A 98 2.35 -11.25 -21.99
C ARG A 98 2.45 -10.09 -22.98
N LEU A 99 1.68 -10.13 -24.08
CA LEU A 99 1.61 -9.05 -25.05
C LEU A 99 1.10 -7.78 -24.38
N PHE A 100 -0.09 -7.85 -23.76
CA PHE A 100 -0.71 -6.67 -23.14
C PHE A 100 -0.01 -6.19 -21.86
N GLU A 101 0.79 -7.03 -21.21
CA GLU A 101 1.72 -6.59 -20.16
C GLU A 101 2.68 -5.50 -20.65
N GLN A 102 3.17 -5.62 -21.90
CA GLN A 102 4.10 -4.64 -22.49
C GLN A 102 3.43 -3.30 -22.83
N PHE A 103 2.10 -3.26 -22.91
CA PHE A 103 1.32 -2.07 -23.29
C PHE A 103 0.42 -1.54 -22.17
N LYS A 104 0.65 -1.97 -20.92
CA LYS A 104 -0.18 -1.61 -19.76
C LYS A 104 -0.26 -0.11 -19.47
N ASP A 105 0.75 0.66 -19.88
CA ASP A 105 0.83 2.11 -19.65
C ASP A 105 0.13 2.92 -20.76
N THR A 106 -0.16 2.28 -21.90
CA THR A 106 -0.79 2.92 -23.07
C THR A 106 -2.25 2.47 -23.24
N VAL A 107 -2.50 1.17 -23.09
CA VAL A 107 -3.82 0.56 -23.29
C VAL A 107 -4.61 0.60 -21.98
N GLU A 108 -5.73 1.31 -21.99
CA GLU A 108 -6.65 1.39 -20.85
C GLU A 108 -7.70 0.27 -20.88
N CYS A 109 -8.19 -0.07 -22.08
CA CYS A 109 -9.28 -1.02 -22.27
C CYS A 109 -9.01 -1.99 -23.42
N VAL A 110 -9.25 -3.28 -23.18
CA VAL A 110 -9.27 -4.32 -24.22
C VAL A 110 -10.69 -4.89 -24.32
N PHE A 111 -11.24 -4.91 -25.52
CA PHE A 111 -12.55 -5.48 -25.80
C PHE A 111 -12.38 -6.64 -26.79
N LEU A 112 -12.50 -7.86 -26.28
CA LEU A 112 -12.50 -9.09 -27.06
C LEU A 112 -13.92 -9.44 -27.48
N ASN A 113 -14.33 -9.01 -28.67
CA ASN A 113 -15.59 -9.39 -29.28
C ASN A 113 -15.43 -10.71 -30.06
N ALA A 114 -15.19 -11.78 -29.31
CA ALA A 114 -14.92 -13.13 -29.81
C ALA A 114 -15.52 -14.18 -28.87
N CYS A 115 -16.11 -15.25 -29.42
CA CYS A 115 -16.67 -16.35 -28.62
C CYS A 115 -15.62 -16.97 -27.69
N HIS A 116 -16.04 -17.44 -26.51
CA HIS A 116 -15.17 -18.12 -25.54
C HIS A 116 -13.86 -17.37 -25.20
N SER A 117 -13.96 -16.04 -25.04
CA SER A 117 -12.81 -15.16 -24.75
C SER A 117 -12.63 -14.84 -23.25
N GLU A 118 -13.32 -15.55 -22.34
CA GLU A 118 -13.26 -15.29 -20.90
C GLU A 118 -11.84 -15.48 -20.31
N ASP A 119 -11.14 -16.55 -20.66
CA ASP A 119 -9.82 -16.84 -20.08
C ASP A 119 -8.73 -15.91 -20.64
N GLN A 120 -8.86 -15.52 -21.90
CA GLN A 120 -8.08 -14.49 -22.58
C GLN A 120 -8.30 -13.15 -21.88
N ALA A 121 -9.56 -12.79 -21.60
CA ALA A 121 -9.91 -11.59 -20.87
C ALA A 121 -9.29 -11.59 -19.46
N LYS A 122 -9.37 -12.71 -18.72
CA LYS A 122 -8.75 -12.86 -17.39
C LYS A 122 -7.22 -12.72 -17.44
N ALA A 123 -6.56 -13.29 -18.45
CA ALA A 123 -5.12 -13.19 -18.60
C ALA A 123 -4.66 -11.74 -18.89
N ILE A 124 -5.35 -11.04 -19.78
CA ILE A 124 -5.09 -9.63 -20.11
C ILE A 124 -5.39 -8.73 -18.91
N HIS A 125 -6.46 -9.04 -18.16
CA HIS A 125 -6.91 -8.26 -17.02
C HIS A 125 -5.90 -8.17 -15.87
N LYS A 126 -4.98 -9.13 -15.76
CA LYS A 126 -3.83 -9.04 -14.84
C LYS A 126 -3.04 -7.74 -15.05
N HIS A 127 -3.00 -7.24 -16.28
CA HIS A 127 -2.20 -6.08 -16.66
C HIS A 127 -3.05 -4.86 -17.02
N ILE A 128 -4.16 -5.03 -17.75
CA ILE A 128 -5.00 -3.93 -18.24
C ILE A 128 -6.17 -3.60 -17.28
N GLN A 129 -6.46 -2.31 -17.13
CA GLN A 129 -7.47 -1.79 -16.20
C GLN A 129 -8.89 -2.29 -16.50
N TYR A 130 -9.31 -2.25 -17.77
CA TYR A 130 -10.64 -2.67 -18.21
C TYR A 130 -10.54 -3.74 -19.29
N VAL A 131 -11.19 -4.89 -19.10
CA VAL A 131 -11.24 -5.94 -20.13
C VAL A 131 -12.66 -6.47 -20.31
N ILE A 132 -13.11 -6.52 -21.54
CA ILE A 132 -14.38 -7.13 -21.95
C ILE A 132 -14.08 -8.41 -22.71
N GLY A 133 -14.80 -9.48 -22.40
CA GLY A 133 -14.76 -10.74 -23.15
C GLY A 133 -16.13 -11.39 -23.19
N MET A 134 -16.21 -12.58 -23.78
CA MET A 134 -17.44 -13.37 -23.93
C MET A 134 -17.27 -14.73 -23.26
N LYS A 135 -18.26 -15.13 -22.45
CA LYS A 135 -18.27 -16.44 -21.76
C LYS A 135 -18.48 -17.63 -22.70
N GLY A 136 -19.30 -17.44 -23.73
CA GLY A 136 -19.69 -18.50 -24.64
C GLY A 136 -19.99 -17.97 -26.04
N ASP A 137 -20.81 -18.72 -26.76
CA ASP A 137 -21.22 -18.37 -28.12
C ASP A 137 -22.11 -17.13 -28.15
N ILE A 138 -21.74 -16.17 -28.99
CA ILE A 138 -22.53 -14.98 -29.29
C ILE A 138 -22.81 -14.94 -30.79
N THR A 139 -24.03 -14.58 -31.18
CA THR A 139 -24.35 -14.40 -32.59
C THR A 139 -23.70 -13.12 -33.11
N ASP A 140 -23.31 -13.12 -34.38
CA ASP A 140 -22.67 -11.97 -35.02
C ASP A 140 -23.52 -10.69 -34.92
N ASP A 141 -24.85 -10.76 -35.08
CA ASP A 141 -25.74 -9.60 -34.86
C ASP A 141 -25.73 -9.10 -33.40
N ALA A 142 -25.70 -10.01 -32.42
CA ALA A 142 -25.64 -9.63 -31.00
C ALA A 142 -24.30 -8.97 -30.66
N ALA A 143 -23.19 -9.55 -31.14
CA ALA A 143 -21.84 -9.01 -30.99
C ALA A 143 -21.74 -7.56 -31.53
N ILE A 144 -22.25 -7.34 -32.74
CA ILE A 144 -22.29 -6.01 -33.38
C ILE A 144 -23.13 -5.03 -32.56
N GLN A 145 -24.33 -5.42 -32.13
CA GLN A 145 -25.23 -4.55 -31.37
C GLN A 145 -24.64 -4.16 -30.01
N PHE A 146 -24.03 -5.12 -29.32
CA PHE A 146 -23.37 -4.88 -28.05
C PHE A 146 -22.23 -3.87 -28.22
N ALA A 147 -21.32 -4.10 -29.20
CA ALA A 147 -20.18 -3.22 -29.44
C ALA A 147 -20.59 -1.81 -29.86
N ALA A 148 -21.54 -1.68 -30.79
CA ALA A 148 -22.02 -0.39 -31.25
C ALA A 148 -22.63 0.45 -30.11
N ASN A 149 -23.43 -0.16 -29.22
CA ASN A 149 -24.04 0.55 -28.09
C ASN A 149 -23.06 0.81 -26.94
N PHE A 150 -22.05 -0.06 -26.75
CA PHE A 150 -20.94 0.20 -25.85
C PHE A 150 -20.21 1.50 -26.23
N TYR A 151 -19.76 1.63 -27.49
CA TYR A 151 -19.06 2.83 -27.95
C TYR A 151 -19.98 4.07 -28.02
N ALA A 152 -21.24 3.90 -28.43
CA ALA A 152 -22.25 4.97 -28.40
C ALA A 152 -22.46 5.56 -26.99
N THR A 153 -22.25 4.75 -25.96
CA THR A 153 -22.35 5.17 -24.56
C THR A 153 -21.03 5.78 -24.09
N LEU A 154 -19.91 5.14 -24.38
CA LEU A 154 -18.58 5.58 -23.96
C LEU A 154 -18.23 6.99 -24.50
N ILE A 155 -18.61 7.29 -25.75
CA ILE A 155 -18.41 8.61 -26.38
C ILE A 155 -19.14 9.74 -25.63
N THR A 156 -20.13 9.42 -24.79
CA THR A 156 -20.90 10.39 -23.98
C THR A 156 -20.27 10.70 -22.61
N GLU A 157 -18.98 10.41 -22.43
CA GLU A 157 -18.21 10.59 -21.17
C GLU A 157 -18.65 9.70 -20.01
N ARG A 158 -19.44 8.67 -20.29
CA ARG A 158 -19.77 7.64 -19.29
C ARG A 158 -18.57 6.73 -19.05
N SER A 159 -18.52 6.12 -17.88
CA SER A 159 -17.49 5.15 -17.52
C SER A 159 -17.55 3.89 -18.40
N TYR A 160 -16.44 3.14 -18.50
CA TYR A 160 -16.41 1.85 -19.19
C TYR A 160 -17.45 0.87 -18.63
N ARG A 161 -17.68 0.89 -17.30
CA ARG A 161 -18.71 0.09 -16.65
C ARG A 161 -20.13 0.47 -17.08
N GLU A 162 -20.42 1.76 -17.15
CA GLU A 162 -21.72 2.23 -17.66
C GLU A 162 -21.89 1.85 -19.13
N ALA A 163 -20.86 2.04 -19.95
CA ALA A 163 -20.87 1.65 -21.36
C ALA A 163 -21.16 0.15 -21.54
N PHE A 164 -20.52 -0.70 -20.73
CA PHE A 164 -20.79 -2.13 -20.69
C PHE A 164 -22.25 -2.44 -20.32
N ASN A 165 -22.77 -1.81 -19.27
CA ASN A 165 -24.16 -2.02 -18.82
C ASN A 165 -25.18 -1.59 -19.90
N PHE A 166 -24.96 -0.46 -20.58
CA PHE A 166 -25.83 -0.04 -21.68
C PHE A 166 -25.73 -0.94 -22.91
N GLY A 167 -24.55 -1.50 -23.19
CA GLY A 167 -24.39 -2.56 -24.19
C GLY A 167 -25.24 -3.78 -23.87
N ARG A 168 -25.26 -4.23 -22.61
CA ARG A 168 -26.11 -5.35 -22.15
C ARG A 168 -27.60 -5.04 -22.27
N ILE A 169 -28.02 -3.85 -21.87
CA ILE A 169 -29.41 -3.38 -22.01
C ILE A 169 -29.83 -3.42 -23.49
N ALA A 170 -28.95 -3.04 -24.42
CA ALA A 170 -29.27 -3.08 -25.85
C ALA A 170 -29.55 -4.52 -26.35
N LEU A 171 -28.85 -5.53 -25.82
CA LEU A 171 -29.13 -6.94 -26.12
C LEU A 171 -30.50 -7.37 -25.55
N GLU A 172 -30.79 -7.00 -24.30
CA GLU A 172 -32.05 -7.34 -23.63
C GLU A 172 -33.27 -6.73 -24.33
N LEU A 173 -33.13 -5.50 -24.84
CA LEU A 173 -34.17 -4.83 -25.63
C LEU A 173 -34.50 -5.59 -26.93
N GLN A 174 -33.59 -6.44 -27.43
CA GLN A 174 -33.81 -7.32 -28.57
C GLN A 174 -34.25 -8.73 -28.19
N GLY A 175 -34.52 -8.98 -26.90
CA GLY A 175 -34.92 -10.29 -26.39
C GLY A 175 -33.75 -11.27 -26.22
N ILE A 176 -32.50 -10.81 -26.29
CA ILE A 176 -31.31 -11.64 -26.07
C ILE A 176 -30.96 -11.60 -24.58
N GLN A 177 -30.91 -12.76 -23.93
CA GLN A 177 -30.52 -12.84 -22.51
C GLN A 177 -29.04 -12.47 -22.34
N SER A 178 -28.77 -11.33 -21.73
CA SER A 178 -27.42 -10.77 -21.61
C SER A 178 -26.59 -11.34 -20.44
N ASP A 179 -27.25 -11.96 -19.45
CA ASP A 179 -26.61 -12.43 -18.20
C ASP A 179 -25.52 -13.50 -18.40
N LEU A 180 -25.48 -14.13 -19.57
CA LEU A 180 -24.58 -15.25 -19.88
C LEU A 180 -23.52 -14.95 -20.94
N LEU A 181 -23.52 -13.76 -21.56
CA LEU A 181 -22.73 -13.50 -22.78
C LEU A 181 -21.50 -12.61 -22.52
N PRO A 182 -21.58 -11.27 -22.47
CA PRO A 182 -20.41 -10.44 -22.23
C PRO A 182 -20.04 -10.40 -20.74
N ILE A 183 -18.74 -10.42 -20.44
CA ILE A 183 -18.18 -10.20 -19.10
C ILE A 183 -17.38 -8.90 -19.07
N PHE A 184 -17.37 -8.26 -17.90
CA PHE A 184 -16.59 -7.05 -17.65
C PHE A 184 -15.67 -7.27 -16.46
N LEU A 185 -14.37 -7.20 -16.73
CA LEU A 185 -13.33 -7.25 -15.73
C LEU A 185 -12.78 -5.83 -15.55
N GLU A 186 -12.82 -5.33 -14.33
CA GLU A 186 -12.34 -4.00 -13.95
C GLU A 186 -11.48 -4.15 -12.71
N LYS A 187 -10.27 -3.59 -12.74
CA LYS A 187 -9.41 -3.61 -11.56
C LYS A 187 -10.08 -2.68 -10.57
N PRO A 188 -10.12 -3.01 -9.27
CA PRO A 188 -10.72 -2.13 -8.28
C PRO A 188 -10.16 -0.72 -8.45
N THR A 189 -10.98 0.21 -8.95
CA THR A 189 -10.58 1.60 -9.00
C THR A 189 -10.57 2.06 -7.56
N ILE A 190 -9.40 2.15 -6.95
CA ILE A 190 -9.22 2.91 -5.72
C ILE A 190 -9.68 4.32 -6.11
N PRO A 191 -10.82 4.82 -5.59
CA PRO A 191 -11.26 6.15 -5.96
C PRO A 191 -10.12 7.11 -5.64
N PRO A 192 -9.72 8.00 -6.57
CA PRO A 192 -8.64 8.94 -6.30
C PRO A 192 -8.99 9.66 -4.99
N ARG A 193 -8.09 9.56 -4.01
CA ARG A 193 -8.21 10.20 -2.71
C ARG A 193 -8.61 11.65 -2.94
N LYS A 194 -9.81 12.03 -2.47
CA LYS A 194 -10.26 13.43 -2.50
C LYS A 194 -9.15 14.25 -1.82
N SER A 195 -8.60 15.21 -2.55
CA SER A 195 -7.40 16.00 -2.26
C SER A 195 -7.48 16.92 -1.03
N LEU A 196 -8.30 16.60 -0.03
CA LEU A 196 -8.61 17.48 1.10
C LEU A 196 -7.62 17.34 2.27
N ASP A 197 -6.90 16.23 2.38
CA ASP A 197 -6.02 15.94 3.53
C ASP A 197 -4.52 15.85 3.13
N LEU A 198 -4.13 16.36 1.95
CA LEU A 198 -2.72 16.37 1.52
C LEU A 198 -1.91 17.40 2.35
N PRO A 199 -0.64 17.12 2.70
CA PRO A 199 0.23 18.11 3.34
C PRO A 199 0.39 19.35 2.46
N ASP A 200 -0.04 20.50 2.98
CA ASP A 200 0.08 21.80 2.31
C ASP A 200 1.27 22.60 2.86
N SER A 201 1.46 23.81 2.33
CA SER A 201 2.53 24.71 2.79
C SER A 201 2.40 25.11 4.27
N LEU A 202 1.18 25.22 4.81
CA LEU A 202 0.95 25.58 6.22
C LEU A 202 1.36 24.44 7.15
N HIS A 203 1.08 23.21 6.75
CA HIS A 203 1.53 22.01 7.43
C HIS A 203 3.06 21.97 7.52
N TYR A 204 3.76 22.04 6.38
CA TYR A 204 5.22 21.98 6.39
C TYR A 204 5.84 23.11 7.21
N ASN A 205 5.32 24.34 7.08
CA ASN A 205 5.77 25.47 7.92
C ASN A 205 5.62 25.19 9.42
N SER A 206 4.51 24.54 9.82
CA SER A 206 4.26 24.19 11.23
C SER A 206 5.27 23.15 11.74
N VAL A 207 5.50 22.09 10.96
CA VAL A 207 6.45 21.03 11.31
C VAL A 207 7.89 21.55 11.33
N ILE A 208 8.29 22.36 10.35
CA ILE A 208 9.62 22.99 10.27
C ILE A 208 9.86 23.91 11.47
N ASN A 209 8.87 24.72 11.85
CA ASN A 209 8.99 25.56 13.04
C ASN A 209 9.14 24.74 14.32
N ALA A 210 8.41 23.63 14.45
CA ALA A 210 8.57 22.72 15.58
C ALA A 210 9.97 22.09 15.62
N PHE A 211 10.54 21.69 14.46
CA PHE A 211 11.93 21.24 14.37
C PHE A 211 12.91 22.35 14.77
N LYS A 212 12.74 23.58 14.28
CA LYS A 212 13.62 24.72 14.65
C LYS A 212 13.70 24.99 16.15
N ASN A 213 12.66 24.62 16.90
CA ASN A 213 12.58 24.83 18.34
C ASN A 213 12.86 23.56 19.17
N GLY A 214 13.03 22.39 18.54
CA GLY A 214 13.17 21.12 19.25
C GLY A 214 11.89 20.69 19.96
N GLU A 215 10.72 21.08 19.42
CA GLU A 215 9.38 20.91 20.02
C GLU A 215 8.60 19.75 19.39
N VAL A 216 9.20 19.02 18.43
CA VAL A 216 8.58 17.86 17.79
C VAL A 216 9.36 16.58 18.11
N ILE A 217 8.64 15.48 18.23
CA ILE A 217 9.17 14.13 18.41
C ILE A 217 8.75 13.31 17.19
N PRO A 218 9.70 12.90 16.33
CA PRO A 218 9.44 11.86 15.34
C PRO A 218 9.12 10.54 16.03
N PHE A 219 7.99 9.94 15.65
CA PHE A 219 7.51 8.67 16.17
C PHE A 219 7.40 7.70 15.00
N LEU A 220 8.30 6.72 14.93
CA LEU A 220 8.59 5.93 13.74
C LEU A 220 8.17 4.47 13.89
N GLY A 221 7.27 4.02 13.01
CA GLY A 221 6.78 2.65 12.91
C GLY A 221 7.41 1.88 11.75
N SER A 222 7.09 0.59 11.66
CA SER A 222 7.77 -0.33 10.72
C SER A 222 7.51 -0.01 9.26
N GLY A 223 6.47 0.78 8.95
CA GLY A 223 6.21 1.26 7.59
C GLY A 223 7.36 2.11 7.00
N ILE A 224 8.23 2.72 7.82
CA ILE A 224 9.38 3.47 7.28
C ILE A 224 10.43 2.57 6.63
N ASN A 225 10.42 1.26 6.92
CA ASN A 225 11.38 0.30 6.34
C ASN A 225 11.01 -0.09 4.90
N LEU A 226 9.78 0.22 4.48
CA LEU A 226 9.20 -0.23 3.20
C LEU A 226 9.41 0.76 2.06
N ASP A 227 9.84 1.98 2.38
CA ASP A 227 9.80 3.13 1.47
C ASP A 227 11.20 3.63 1.11
N ASP A 228 11.90 2.85 0.29
CA ASP A 228 13.27 3.18 -0.15
C ASP A 228 13.62 2.82 -1.60
N GLY A 229 12.66 2.29 -2.36
CA GLY A 229 12.85 1.90 -3.76
C GLY A 229 13.68 0.61 -3.95
N GLN A 230 14.00 -0.13 -2.88
CA GLN A 230 14.69 -1.42 -2.99
C GLN A 230 13.73 -2.58 -3.36
N PRO A 231 14.25 -3.69 -3.93
CA PRO A 231 13.45 -4.88 -4.23
C PRO A 231 12.72 -5.42 -2.98
N SER A 232 11.56 -6.03 -3.15
CA SER A 232 10.72 -6.55 -2.06
C SER A 232 11.41 -7.54 -1.10
N ASN A 233 12.51 -8.15 -1.51
CA ASN A 233 13.19 -9.24 -0.81
C ASN A 233 14.27 -8.75 0.17
N GLU A 234 14.55 -7.45 0.18
CA GLU A 234 15.54 -6.80 1.06
C GLU A 234 14.86 -5.94 2.15
N ARG A 235 13.53 -5.99 2.31
CA ARG A 235 12.76 -5.04 3.12
C ARG A 235 12.28 -5.63 4.44
N ILE A 236 13.05 -5.47 5.51
CA ILE A 236 12.61 -5.96 6.83
C ILE A 236 11.32 -5.25 7.28
N SER A 237 10.21 -5.94 7.16
CA SER A 237 8.86 -5.51 7.54
C SER A 237 8.18 -6.59 8.35
N ASN A 238 7.05 -6.28 9.00
CA ASN A 238 6.30 -7.28 9.75
C ASN A 238 5.89 -8.48 8.87
N ILE A 239 5.66 -8.26 7.57
CA ILE A 239 5.37 -9.32 6.58
C ILE A 239 6.61 -10.22 6.42
N GLU A 240 7.76 -9.57 6.17
CA GLU A 240 9.12 -10.13 6.22
C GLU A 240 9.34 -11.11 7.39
N LEU A 241 9.10 -10.57 8.59
CA LEU A 241 9.31 -11.26 9.86
C LEU A 241 8.42 -12.48 10.01
N VAL A 242 7.15 -12.39 9.59
CA VAL A 242 6.22 -13.53 9.59
C VAL A 242 6.70 -14.61 8.65
N ASP A 243 7.04 -14.28 7.41
CA ASP A 243 7.45 -15.27 6.42
C ASP A 243 8.76 -15.95 6.83
N TYR A 244 9.73 -15.20 7.36
CA TYR A 244 10.99 -15.75 7.84
C TYR A 244 10.81 -16.70 9.02
N LEU A 245 10.02 -16.30 10.04
CA LEU A 245 9.73 -17.17 11.18
C LEU A 245 8.90 -18.40 10.78
N ALA A 246 8.04 -18.29 9.75
CA ALA A 246 7.19 -19.39 9.28
C ALA A 246 7.97 -20.42 8.45
N GLN A 247 8.91 -19.97 7.60
CA GLN A 247 9.76 -20.85 6.79
C GLN A 247 10.62 -21.76 7.66
N ASP A 248 11.15 -21.24 8.77
CA ASP A 248 12.06 -21.94 9.67
C ASP A 248 11.35 -22.94 10.61
N LEU A 249 10.02 -23.03 10.55
CA LEU A 249 9.21 -24.00 11.30
C LEU A 249 8.77 -25.20 10.45
N GLU A 250 9.18 -25.29 9.18
CA GLU A 250 8.58 -26.22 8.19
C GLU A 250 7.04 -26.10 8.07
N LEU A 251 6.45 -25.06 8.66
CA LEU A 251 5.01 -24.75 8.62
C LEU A 251 4.61 -24.08 7.30
N ALA A 252 5.41 -24.28 6.24
CA ALA A 252 5.42 -23.53 5.00
C ALA A 252 4.06 -23.42 4.29
N ASN A 253 3.07 -24.25 4.66
CA ASN A 253 1.72 -24.18 4.10
C ASN A 253 0.57 -24.23 5.14
N ASN A 254 0.81 -24.31 6.46
CA ASN A 254 -0.25 -24.64 7.43
C ASN A 254 -0.38 -23.71 8.67
N TYR A 255 0.38 -22.63 8.78
CA TYR A 255 0.24 -21.73 9.94
C TYR A 255 -1.15 -21.07 10.06
N GLN A 256 -1.94 -21.05 8.97
CA GLN A 256 -3.35 -20.62 8.99
C GLN A 256 -4.24 -21.52 9.86
N TYR A 257 -3.76 -22.72 10.22
CA TYR A 257 -4.43 -23.72 11.04
C TYR A 257 -3.86 -23.84 12.46
N LEU A 258 -2.94 -22.95 12.88
CA LEU A 258 -2.55 -22.86 14.30
C LEU A 258 -3.82 -22.59 15.12
N GLN A 259 -4.35 -23.64 15.75
CA GLN A 259 -5.63 -23.64 16.45
C GLN A 259 -5.68 -22.48 17.44
N GLY A 260 -6.55 -21.50 17.17
CA GLY A 260 -6.82 -20.39 18.08
C GLY A 260 -6.31 -19.02 17.64
N SER A 261 -5.56 -18.87 16.53
CA SER A 261 -5.29 -17.52 15.98
C SER A 261 -6.56 -16.96 15.35
N PRO A 262 -7.15 -15.87 15.90
CA PRO A 262 -8.31 -15.25 15.27
C PRO A 262 -7.84 -14.60 13.97
N CYS A 263 -8.15 -15.19 12.83
CA CYS A 263 -8.13 -14.42 11.60
C CYS A 263 -9.10 -13.24 11.81
N SER A 264 -8.57 -12.01 11.81
CA SER A 264 -9.35 -10.78 11.98
C SER A 264 -10.41 -10.56 10.90
N VAL A 265 -10.36 -11.37 9.83
CA VAL A 265 -11.35 -11.43 8.74
C VAL A 265 -12.16 -12.75 8.76
N CYS A 266 -11.58 -13.87 9.23
CA CYS A 266 -12.09 -15.22 8.98
C CYS A 266 -12.83 -15.83 10.16
N LEU A 267 -13.36 -15.04 11.09
CA LEU A 267 -14.22 -15.59 12.14
C LEU A 267 -15.52 -16.22 11.63
N VAL A 268 -15.79 -16.18 10.31
CA VAL A 268 -16.81 -17.02 9.70
C VAL A 268 -16.39 -17.37 8.26
N SER A 269 -16.26 -18.66 7.91
CA SER A 269 -16.24 -19.04 6.50
C SER A 269 -17.57 -18.60 5.86
N ASN A 270 -17.59 -18.23 4.57
CA ASN A 270 -18.83 -17.85 3.86
C ASN A 270 -19.95 -18.91 4.04
N GLU A 271 -19.55 -20.17 4.18
CA GLU A 271 -20.43 -21.33 4.42
C GLU A 271 -21.08 -21.33 5.80
N ASN A 272 -20.44 -20.72 6.81
CA ASN A 272 -20.92 -20.65 8.19
C ASN A 272 -21.76 -19.39 8.46
N LEU A 273 -21.87 -18.46 7.51
CA LEU A 273 -22.72 -17.27 7.63
C LEU A 273 -24.17 -17.59 7.22
N PRO A 274 -25.19 -17.17 8.01
CA PRO A 274 -26.58 -17.21 7.59
C PRO A 274 -26.79 -16.62 6.18
N ALA A 275 -27.72 -17.18 5.40
CA ALA A 275 -27.95 -16.76 4.02
C ALA A 275 -28.36 -15.28 3.86
N ASP A 276 -28.92 -14.70 4.92
CA ASP A 276 -29.35 -13.32 5.04
C ASP A 276 -28.30 -12.40 5.69
N CYS A 277 -27.10 -12.90 5.98
CA CYS A 277 -26.06 -12.12 6.64
C CYS A 277 -25.59 -10.95 5.75
N PRO A 278 -25.67 -9.69 6.23
CA PRO A 278 -25.20 -8.52 5.46
C PRO A 278 -23.72 -8.57 5.08
N LEU A 279 -22.88 -9.19 5.93
CA LEU A 279 -21.44 -9.39 5.66
C LEU A 279 -21.21 -10.41 4.54
N ARG A 280 -22.02 -11.48 4.49
CA ARG A 280 -21.96 -12.50 3.43
C ARG A 280 -22.26 -11.89 2.07
N LYS A 281 -23.31 -11.07 2.00
CA LYS A 281 -23.70 -10.32 0.79
C LYS A 281 -22.60 -9.37 0.33
N THR A 282 -22.01 -8.62 1.25
CA THR A 282 -20.91 -7.67 0.96
C THR A 282 -19.62 -8.37 0.47
N LEU A 283 -19.30 -9.54 1.04
CA LEU A 283 -18.15 -10.37 0.63
C LEU A 283 -18.36 -11.02 -0.75
N LEU A 284 -19.58 -11.49 -1.04
CA LEU A 284 -19.94 -12.13 -2.31
C LEU A 284 -20.08 -11.13 -3.47
N GLU A 285 -20.53 -9.91 -3.20
CA GLU A 285 -20.71 -8.85 -4.21
C GLU A 285 -19.39 -8.13 -4.57
N GLY A 286 -18.25 -8.55 -4.02
CA GLY A 286 -16.94 -7.91 -4.27
C GLY A 286 -16.87 -6.46 -3.75
N ALA A 287 -17.86 -6.03 -2.98
CA ALA A 287 -17.98 -4.68 -2.42
C ALA A 287 -17.20 -4.52 -1.11
N ALA A 288 -16.29 -5.46 -0.78
CA ALA A 288 -15.25 -5.23 0.21
C ALA A 288 -14.33 -4.15 -0.35
N ILE A 289 -14.66 -2.90 -0.01
CA ILE A 289 -14.00 -1.71 -0.52
C ILE A 289 -12.48 -1.89 -0.34
N ALA A 290 -11.77 -2.04 -1.46
CA ALA A 290 -10.35 -2.34 -1.52
C ALA A 290 -9.58 -1.35 -0.62
N CYS A 291 -9.03 -1.85 0.48
CA CYS A 291 -7.91 -1.18 1.13
C CYS A 291 -6.68 -1.38 0.22
N PRO A 292 -5.69 -0.48 0.19
CA PRO A 292 -4.43 -0.79 -0.47
C PRO A 292 -3.86 -2.11 0.08
N GLU A 293 -3.55 -3.07 -0.80
CA GLU A 293 -3.15 -4.45 -0.43
C GLU A 293 -2.02 -4.46 0.62
N HIS A 294 -1.10 -3.49 0.52
CA HIS A 294 0.09 -3.41 1.36
C HIS A 294 -0.21 -3.17 2.85
N GLU A 295 -1.22 -2.37 3.19
CA GLU A 295 -1.50 -2.04 4.59
C GLU A 295 -2.37 -3.08 5.28
N GLN A 296 -3.29 -3.71 4.54
CA GLN A 296 -3.97 -4.91 5.02
C GLN A 296 -2.97 -6.03 5.31
N ALA A 297 -1.98 -6.20 4.43
CA ALA A 297 -0.90 -7.15 4.65
C ALA A 297 -0.09 -6.82 5.91
N LEU A 298 0.24 -5.55 6.18
CA LEU A 298 0.97 -5.14 7.38
C LEU A 298 0.19 -5.37 8.69
N ALA A 299 -1.09 -5.01 8.72
CA ALA A 299 -1.92 -5.20 9.92
C ALA A 299 -2.14 -6.69 10.23
N VAL A 300 -2.36 -7.50 9.21
CA VAL A 300 -2.48 -8.96 9.33
C VAL A 300 -1.13 -9.56 9.74
N ALA A 301 -0.03 -9.10 9.17
CA ALA A 301 1.31 -9.57 9.50
C ALA A 301 1.68 -9.25 10.95
N GLN A 302 1.28 -8.10 11.49
CA GLN A 302 1.57 -7.77 12.89
C GLN A 302 0.90 -8.73 13.88
N LEU A 303 -0.38 -9.08 13.66
CA LEU A 303 -1.08 -10.09 14.46
C LEU A 303 -0.43 -11.48 14.30
N LYS A 304 -0.14 -11.87 13.05
CA LYS A 304 0.51 -13.15 12.76
C LYS A 304 1.88 -13.26 13.42
N LEU A 305 2.66 -12.17 13.42
CA LEU A 305 3.99 -12.13 14.01
C LEU A 305 3.93 -12.44 15.51
N GLN A 306 2.95 -11.84 16.21
CA GLN A 306 2.76 -12.05 17.65
C GLN A 306 2.39 -13.51 17.96
N CYS A 307 1.42 -14.06 17.23
CA CYS A 307 0.98 -15.44 17.43
C CYS A 307 2.08 -16.45 17.08
N LEU A 308 2.81 -16.22 15.98
CA LEU A 308 3.89 -17.09 15.54
C LEU A 308 5.08 -17.07 16.51
N ALA A 309 5.47 -15.87 16.96
CA ALA A 309 6.51 -15.74 17.97
C ALA A 309 6.12 -16.42 19.29
N GLN A 310 4.86 -16.29 19.72
CA GLN A 310 4.33 -16.98 20.89
C GLN A 310 4.39 -18.51 20.73
N HIS A 311 3.99 -19.01 19.56
CA HIS A 311 4.05 -20.45 19.26
C HIS A 311 5.47 -21.00 19.31
N ILE A 312 6.43 -20.33 18.64
CA ILE A 312 7.86 -20.72 18.68
C ILE A 312 8.38 -20.71 20.12
N ALA A 313 7.99 -19.72 20.91
CA ALA A 313 8.39 -19.60 22.31
C ALA A 313 7.87 -20.77 23.16
N PHE A 314 6.66 -21.27 22.89
CA PHE A 314 6.10 -22.45 23.55
C PHE A 314 6.74 -23.77 23.11
N GLU A 315 7.02 -23.95 21.82
CA GLU A 315 7.60 -25.20 21.30
C GLU A 315 9.10 -25.34 21.61
N SER A 316 9.82 -24.22 21.65
CA SER A 316 11.26 -24.21 21.86
C SER A 316 11.63 -23.35 23.07
N SER A 317 11.93 -22.07 22.84
CA SER A 317 12.15 -21.08 23.88
C SER A 317 12.08 -19.69 23.28
N LEU A 318 11.83 -18.70 24.13
CA LEU A 318 11.89 -17.30 23.73
C LEU A 318 13.28 -16.87 23.26
N HIS A 319 14.34 -17.47 23.82
CA HIS A 319 15.72 -17.24 23.37
C HIS A 319 15.92 -17.62 21.90
N ASN A 320 15.27 -18.70 21.44
CA ASN A 320 15.33 -19.11 20.04
C ASN A 320 14.70 -18.06 19.12
N VAL A 321 13.53 -17.52 19.49
CA VAL A 321 12.88 -16.42 18.75
C VAL A 321 13.86 -15.24 18.59
N TYR A 322 14.50 -14.84 19.69
CA TYR A 322 15.44 -13.72 19.66
C TYR A 322 16.68 -13.99 18.80
N GLN A 323 17.29 -15.17 18.92
CA GLN A 323 18.44 -15.53 18.08
C GLN A 323 18.10 -15.50 16.59
N LYS A 324 16.92 -16.00 16.21
CA LYS A 324 16.45 -15.99 14.82
C LYS A 324 16.28 -14.57 14.29
N LEU A 325 15.65 -13.69 15.06
CA LEU A 325 15.46 -12.28 14.68
C LEU A 325 16.79 -11.53 14.62
N ASP A 326 17.67 -11.71 15.62
CA ASP A 326 19.00 -11.10 15.63
C ASP A 326 19.84 -11.54 14.43
N ARG A 327 19.67 -12.79 13.97
CA ARG A 327 20.31 -13.28 12.74
C ARG A 327 19.75 -12.56 11.52
N LEU A 328 18.43 -12.52 11.38
CA LEU A 328 17.77 -11.84 10.26
C LEU A 328 18.16 -10.37 10.17
N PHE A 329 18.11 -9.64 11.29
CA PHE A 329 18.50 -8.24 11.33
C PHE A 329 19.98 -8.06 10.96
N ARG A 330 20.89 -8.94 11.41
CA ARG A 330 22.30 -8.86 11.01
C ARG A 330 22.52 -9.11 9.51
N GLU A 331 21.76 -10.02 8.92
CA GLU A 331 21.92 -10.42 7.51
C GLU A 331 21.25 -9.44 6.54
N ARG A 332 20.13 -8.79 6.93
CA ARG A 332 19.29 -8.01 6.01
C ARG A 332 19.03 -6.55 6.40
N SER A 333 19.56 -6.04 7.51
CA SER A 333 19.28 -4.65 7.92
C SER A 333 20.07 -3.64 7.08
N HIS A 334 19.39 -3.02 6.11
CA HIS A 334 19.96 -1.98 5.26
C HIS A 334 19.37 -0.61 5.56
N THR A 335 20.19 0.31 6.06
CA THR A 335 19.78 1.70 6.35
C THR A 335 19.26 2.40 5.09
N ASN A 336 18.01 2.87 5.13
CA ASN A 336 17.39 3.58 4.01
C ASN A 336 17.45 5.12 4.13
N LYS A 337 16.81 5.82 3.18
CA LYS A 337 16.79 7.29 3.12
C LYS A 337 16.07 7.94 4.30
N PHE A 338 15.06 7.30 4.89
CA PHE A 338 14.39 7.78 6.11
C PHE A 338 15.32 7.74 7.31
N HIS A 339 15.97 6.61 7.53
CA HIS A 339 16.94 6.45 8.61
C HIS A 339 18.06 7.48 8.49
N LYS A 340 18.59 7.67 7.27
CA LYS A 340 19.62 8.67 7.00
C LYS A 340 19.13 10.11 7.25
N PHE A 341 17.92 10.45 6.80
CA PHE A 341 17.35 11.78 6.99
C PHE A 341 17.29 12.17 8.47
N PHE A 342 16.67 11.32 9.30
CA PHE A 342 16.64 11.60 10.74
C PHE A 342 18.04 11.54 11.35
N ALA A 343 18.87 10.56 11.01
CA ALA A 343 20.23 10.50 11.54
C ALA A 343 21.04 11.80 11.31
N THR A 344 20.94 12.38 10.11
CA THR A 344 21.74 13.57 9.72
C THR A 344 21.18 14.90 10.20
N LEU A 345 19.87 14.99 10.42
CA LEU A 345 19.18 16.25 10.72
C LEU A 345 19.73 17.00 11.96
N PRO A 346 20.08 16.36 13.09
CA PRO A 346 20.70 17.04 14.23
C PRO A 346 21.95 17.84 13.86
N GLY A 347 22.87 17.22 13.12
CA GLY A 347 24.11 17.87 12.69
C GLY A 347 23.88 19.01 11.72
N GLU A 348 22.91 18.88 10.80
CA GLU A 348 22.55 19.95 9.86
C GLU A 348 21.95 21.17 10.54
N MET A 349 21.06 20.96 11.51
CA MET A 349 20.42 22.03 12.26
C MET A 349 21.41 22.76 13.18
N LEU A 350 22.30 22.03 13.86
CA LEU A 350 23.35 22.62 14.68
C LEU A 350 24.33 23.47 13.86
N LYS A 351 24.71 23.04 12.65
CA LYS A 351 25.54 23.84 11.73
C LYS A 351 24.88 25.18 11.34
N LYS A 352 23.55 25.21 11.30
CA LYS A 352 22.74 26.41 11.02
C LYS A 352 22.40 27.20 12.30
N GLU A 353 23.00 26.90 13.45
CA GLU A 353 22.75 27.56 14.76
C GLU A 353 21.33 27.39 15.31
N PHE A 354 20.62 26.35 14.87
CA PHE A 354 19.40 25.90 15.54
C PHE A 354 19.73 24.91 16.67
N PRO A 355 18.86 24.77 17.70
CA PRO A 355 18.95 23.68 18.66
C PRO A 355 18.74 22.33 17.97
N LEU A 356 18.84 21.25 18.74
CA LEU A 356 18.47 19.93 18.23
C LEU A 356 17.04 19.95 17.66
N PRO A 357 16.85 19.37 16.46
CA PRO A 357 15.54 19.32 15.79
C PRO A 357 14.50 18.59 16.64
N TYR A 358 14.95 17.62 17.41
CA TYR A 358 14.16 16.85 18.34
C TYR A 358 15.08 16.35 19.46
N LYS A 359 14.55 16.33 20.68
CA LYS A 359 15.25 15.78 21.86
C LYS A 359 15.10 14.27 21.95
N LEU A 360 13.94 13.77 21.54
CA LEU A 360 13.59 12.36 21.51
C LEU A 360 13.26 11.94 20.08
N LEU A 361 13.68 10.73 19.73
CA LEU A 361 13.22 10.02 18.55
C LEU A 361 12.68 8.68 19.01
N VAL A 362 11.38 8.43 18.82
CA VAL A 362 10.72 7.22 19.32
C VAL A 362 10.51 6.24 18.19
N THR A 363 10.76 4.96 18.43
CA THR A 363 10.42 3.91 17.48
C THR A 363 9.90 2.64 18.16
N THR A 364 9.04 1.93 17.43
CA THR A 364 8.56 0.58 17.75
C THR A 364 9.21 -0.48 16.85
N ASN A 365 10.25 -0.12 16.09
CA ASN A 365 10.94 -1.06 15.21
C ASN A 365 11.90 -1.94 16.01
N TYR A 366 11.95 -3.22 15.67
CA TYR A 366 12.82 -4.21 16.31
C TYR A 366 14.27 -4.12 15.81
N ASP A 367 14.45 -3.82 14.52
CA ASP A 367 15.75 -3.70 13.85
C ASP A 367 16.62 -2.56 14.43
N ASN A 368 17.90 -2.52 14.06
CA ASN A 368 18.85 -1.49 14.48
C ASN A 368 19.21 -0.51 13.35
N MET A 369 18.35 -0.36 12.33
CA MET A 369 18.65 0.43 11.13
C MET A 369 18.78 1.92 11.44
N LEU A 370 17.99 2.42 12.38
CA LEU A 370 18.08 3.82 12.81
C LEU A 370 19.40 4.11 13.52
N GLU A 371 19.75 3.31 14.52
CA GLU A 371 20.99 3.39 15.28
C GLU A 371 22.20 3.29 14.34
N SER A 372 22.15 2.33 13.41
CA SER A 372 23.17 2.14 12.37
C SER A 372 23.32 3.37 11.48
N ALA A 373 22.22 4.07 11.16
CA ALA A 373 22.28 5.30 10.37
C ALA A 373 22.96 6.45 11.14
N PHE A 374 22.70 6.59 12.44
CA PHE A 374 23.42 7.57 13.27
C PHE A 374 24.93 7.29 13.31
N VAL A 375 25.32 6.04 13.57
CA VAL A 375 26.74 5.62 13.57
C VAL A 375 27.40 5.90 12.22
N LYS A 376 26.78 5.48 11.11
CA LYS A 376 27.32 5.69 9.74
C LYS A 376 27.50 7.16 9.37
N ASN A 377 26.71 8.07 9.96
CA ASN A 377 26.78 9.51 9.69
C ASN A 377 27.57 10.28 10.78
N ASN A 378 28.30 9.57 11.66
CA ASN A 378 29.10 10.15 12.75
C ASN A 378 28.27 11.09 13.66
N GLN A 379 27.03 10.70 13.96
CA GLN A 379 26.13 11.45 14.84
C GLN A 379 26.03 10.73 16.18
N LEU A 380 26.31 11.46 17.27
CA LEU A 380 26.15 10.93 18.62
C LEU A 380 24.67 10.84 18.97
N PHE A 381 24.30 9.80 19.69
CA PHE A 381 22.97 9.59 20.24
C PHE A 381 23.10 8.75 21.52
N ASP A 382 22.14 8.93 22.41
CA ASP A 382 21.93 8.02 23.53
C ASP A 382 20.78 7.06 23.17
N LEU A 383 20.74 5.88 23.78
CA LEU A 383 19.69 4.87 23.54
C LEU A 383 18.97 4.52 24.84
N LEU A 384 17.65 4.51 24.79
CA LEU A 384 16.77 4.05 25.86
C LEU A 384 15.87 2.94 25.32
N SER A 385 15.96 1.73 25.87
CA SER A 385 15.21 0.57 25.38
C SER A 385 14.41 -0.09 26.50
N TYR A 386 13.18 -0.51 26.18
CA TYR A 386 12.35 -1.28 27.10
C TYR A 386 12.90 -2.69 27.34
N VAL A 387 12.72 -3.21 28.55
CA VAL A 387 13.14 -4.55 28.99
C VAL A 387 11.88 -5.42 29.15
N ALA A 388 11.59 -6.22 28.14
CA ALA A 388 10.43 -7.12 28.06
C ALA A 388 10.58 -8.37 28.92
N GLU A 389 11.80 -8.90 29.03
CA GLU A 389 12.12 -10.09 29.82
C GLU A 389 13.22 -9.80 30.83
N THR A 390 13.24 -10.55 31.93
CA THR A 390 14.22 -10.31 32.99
C THR A 390 15.59 -10.90 32.64
N ASP A 391 16.64 -10.08 32.73
CA ASP A 391 18.04 -10.51 32.60
C ASP A 391 18.63 -10.93 33.97
N GLY A 392 17.79 -11.03 35.02
CA GLY A 392 18.17 -11.24 36.44
C GLY A 392 16.96 -11.15 37.39
N GLU A 393 17.14 -10.80 38.67
CA GLU A 393 16.00 -10.56 39.58
C GLU A 393 15.34 -9.19 39.32
N ASN A 394 14.04 -9.19 39.00
CA ASN A 394 13.13 -8.04 39.04
C ASN A 394 13.43 -6.86 38.08
N THR A 395 13.91 -7.16 36.86
CA THR A 395 14.26 -6.14 35.84
C THR A 395 13.20 -5.92 34.75
N GLN A 396 12.25 -6.85 34.62
CA GLN A 396 11.16 -6.78 33.66
C GLN A 396 10.30 -5.53 33.84
N GLY A 397 9.87 -4.92 32.74
CA GLY A 397 9.01 -3.72 32.77
C GLY A 397 9.76 -2.40 32.96
N ARG A 398 11.09 -2.44 33.04
CA ARG A 398 11.96 -1.26 33.19
C ARG A 398 12.61 -0.86 31.87
N PHE A 399 13.45 0.17 31.92
CA PHE A 399 14.20 0.67 30.78
C PHE A 399 15.70 0.58 31.02
N ARG A 400 16.43 0.29 29.93
CA ARG A 400 17.89 0.23 29.87
C ARG A 400 18.40 1.45 29.11
N TYR A 401 19.33 2.18 29.72
CA TYR A 401 19.95 3.38 29.17
C TYR A 401 21.38 3.09 28.73
N THR A 402 21.71 3.43 27.49
CA THR A 402 23.04 3.28 26.90
C THR A 402 23.49 4.64 26.38
N PRO A 403 24.33 5.36 27.14
CA PRO A 403 24.89 6.63 26.68
C PRO A 403 25.84 6.41 25.50
N SER A 404 26.01 7.43 24.67
CA SER A 404 26.88 7.37 23.50
C SER A 404 28.33 7.08 23.89
N GLY A 405 28.85 5.92 23.45
CA GLY A 405 30.23 5.50 23.73
C GLY A 405 30.48 4.95 25.14
N GLU A 406 29.43 4.74 25.93
CA GLU A 406 29.51 4.21 27.30
C GLU A 406 28.77 2.88 27.44
N GLU A 407 29.00 2.18 28.56
CA GLU A 407 28.32 0.92 28.84
C GLU A 407 26.84 1.12 29.19
N SER A 408 26.05 0.11 28.82
CA SER A 408 24.61 0.08 29.09
C SER A 408 24.31 -0.18 30.56
N ARG A 409 23.33 0.54 31.13
CA ARG A 409 22.89 0.37 32.52
C ARG A 409 21.37 0.33 32.65
N LEU A 410 20.87 -0.44 33.60
CA LEU A 410 19.45 -0.44 33.94
C LEU A 410 19.09 0.85 34.69
N ILE A 411 17.98 1.47 34.31
CA ILE A 411 17.48 2.63 35.04
C ILE A 411 16.82 2.15 36.34
N THR A 412 17.35 2.62 37.46
CA THR A 412 16.78 2.43 38.81
C THR A 412 16.20 3.72 39.38
N SER A 413 16.48 4.88 38.77
CA SER A 413 15.94 6.19 39.16
C SER A 413 14.85 6.67 38.20
N ASP A 414 13.89 7.44 38.70
CA ASP A 414 12.85 8.03 37.86
C ASP A 414 13.38 9.08 36.84
N GLN A 415 14.67 9.41 36.86
CA GLN A 415 15.27 10.47 36.04
C GLN A 415 16.38 9.94 35.13
N VAL A 416 16.46 10.52 33.93
CA VAL A 416 17.53 10.28 32.94
C VAL A 416 18.13 11.62 32.59
N VAL A 417 19.44 11.76 32.78
CA VAL A 417 20.17 12.98 32.41
C VAL A 417 20.29 13.02 30.89
N LEU A 418 19.51 13.89 30.25
CA LEU A 418 19.60 14.14 28.82
C LEU A 418 20.74 15.11 28.52
N HIS A 419 21.54 14.78 27.52
CA HIS A 419 22.60 15.64 27.03
C HIS A 419 22.05 16.63 25.99
N GLY A 420 22.23 17.93 26.20
CA GLY A 420 21.62 18.97 25.36
C GLY A 420 22.15 19.05 23.92
N ASN A 421 23.19 18.29 23.57
CA ASN A 421 23.86 18.32 22.27
C ASN A 421 23.66 17.05 21.42
N ARG A 422 22.91 16.06 21.90
CA ARG A 422 22.59 14.83 21.15
C ARG A 422 21.18 14.34 21.46
N PRO A 423 20.48 13.71 20.50
CA PRO A 423 19.16 13.14 20.74
C PRO A 423 19.23 11.81 21.51
N LEU A 424 18.11 11.46 22.16
CA LEU A 424 17.87 10.14 22.73
C LEU A 424 16.94 9.34 21.79
N ILE A 425 17.38 8.15 21.37
CA ILE A 425 16.52 7.18 20.68
C ILE A 425 15.80 6.34 21.72
N LEU A 426 14.46 6.32 21.68
CA LEU A 426 13.61 5.53 22.57
C LEU A 426 12.99 4.35 21.81
N LYS A 427 13.36 3.12 22.19
CA LYS A 427 12.83 1.88 21.61
C LYS A 427 11.84 1.22 22.54
N LEU A 428 10.55 1.32 22.19
CA LEU A 428 9.45 0.86 23.03
C LEU A 428 9.28 -0.66 23.03
N TYR A 429 9.74 -1.35 21.98
CA TYR A 429 9.72 -2.81 21.88
C TYR A 429 11.08 -3.46 22.13
N GLY A 430 11.99 -2.73 22.76
CA GLY A 430 13.28 -3.26 23.20
C GLY A 430 14.32 -3.38 22.08
N VAL A 431 15.39 -4.12 22.38
CA VAL A 431 16.57 -4.33 21.54
C VAL A 431 17.12 -5.73 21.75
N THR A 432 17.91 -6.22 20.79
CA THR A 432 18.77 -7.42 20.80
C THR A 432 18.62 -8.33 22.03
N ASN A 433 18.06 -9.53 21.83
CA ASN A 433 17.76 -10.51 22.88
C ASN A 433 16.74 -10.09 23.96
N ASN A 434 16.02 -8.98 23.76
CA ASN A 434 14.97 -8.54 24.66
C ASN A 434 13.91 -7.71 23.90
N PHE A 435 13.01 -8.40 23.18
CA PHE A 435 11.98 -7.78 22.36
C PHE A 435 10.58 -7.97 22.96
N VAL A 436 9.69 -7.00 22.74
CA VAL A 436 8.25 -7.19 22.94
C VAL A 436 7.67 -7.72 21.62
N ILE A 437 7.65 -9.04 21.44
CA ILE A 437 7.23 -9.65 20.16
C ILE A 437 6.13 -10.69 20.30
N THR A 438 6.05 -11.43 21.42
CA THR A 438 4.99 -12.42 21.61
C THR A 438 3.69 -11.78 22.09
N GLU A 439 2.57 -12.48 21.93
CA GLU A 439 1.26 -12.01 22.42
C GLU A 439 1.29 -11.71 23.92
N ASP A 440 1.83 -12.62 24.74
CA ASP A 440 1.94 -12.42 26.19
C ASP A 440 2.78 -11.18 26.53
N GLN A 441 3.86 -10.93 25.81
CA GLN A 441 4.70 -9.74 26.03
C GLN A 441 3.97 -8.46 25.69
N HIS A 442 3.25 -8.44 24.56
CA HIS A 442 2.40 -7.30 24.22
C HIS A 442 1.33 -7.09 25.28
N ILE A 443 0.62 -8.13 25.73
CA ILE A 443 -0.39 -8.05 26.82
C ILE A 443 0.24 -7.54 28.10
N ASN A 444 1.40 -8.08 28.51
CA ASN A 444 2.11 -7.64 29.71
C ASN A 444 2.53 -6.16 29.61
N TYR A 445 2.96 -5.72 28.43
CA TYR A 445 3.20 -4.31 28.14
C TYR A 445 1.91 -3.45 28.30
N LEU A 446 0.72 -4.01 28.06
CA LEU A 446 -0.58 -3.31 28.28
C LEU A 446 -0.99 -3.27 29.74
N VAL A 447 -0.98 -4.44 30.39
CA VAL A 447 -1.66 -4.69 31.66
C VAL A 447 -0.80 -4.28 32.85
N ASN A 448 0.52 -4.24 32.69
CA ASN A 448 1.42 -3.89 33.78
C ASN A 448 1.24 -2.43 34.20
N GLN A 449 0.51 -2.20 35.29
CA GLN A 449 0.23 -0.89 35.87
C GLN A 449 1.51 -0.13 36.24
N GLU A 450 2.63 -0.83 36.44
CA GLU A 450 3.91 -0.25 36.80
C GLU A 450 4.63 0.44 35.65
N ILE A 451 4.26 0.22 34.37
CA ILE A 451 4.96 0.88 33.25
C ILE A 451 4.98 2.41 33.37
N GLU A 452 3.88 3.06 33.79
CA GLU A 452 3.91 4.51 34.05
C GLU A 452 4.85 4.91 35.20
N ARG A 453 5.06 4.01 36.17
CA ARG A 453 5.99 4.23 37.30
C ARG A 453 7.43 3.90 36.92
N ALA A 454 7.64 2.95 36.02
CA ALA A 454 8.94 2.51 35.53
C ALA A 454 9.46 3.38 34.38
N PHE A 455 8.58 4.14 33.74
CA PHE A 455 8.97 5.10 32.70
C PHE A 455 9.65 6.32 33.32
N PRO A 456 10.85 6.73 32.84
CA PRO A 456 11.53 7.90 33.39
C PRO A 456 10.68 9.17 33.25
N LYS A 457 10.45 9.88 34.37
CA LYS A 457 9.58 11.05 34.49
C LYS A 457 9.97 12.17 33.54
N ASP A 458 11.26 12.44 33.38
CA ASP A 458 11.76 13.51 32.51
C ASP A 458 11.44 13.22 31.04
N ILE A 459 11.56 11.95 30.62
CA ILE A 459 11.24 11.51 29.26
C ILE A 459 9.72 11.58 29.04
N LEU A 460 8.93 11.14 30.01
CA LEU A 460 7.47 11.22 29.95
C LEU A 460 6.97 12.66 29.89
N GLN A 461 7.63 13.58 30.60
CA GLN A 461 7.34 15.01 30.55
C GLN A 461 7.60 15.56 29.15
N ILE A 462 8.75 15.24 28.54
CA ILE A 462 9.08 15.67 27.17
C ILE A 462 8.07 15.11 26.16
N LEU A 463 7.70 13.84 26.26
CA LEU A 463 6.67 13.22 25.41
C LEU A 463 5.32 13.94 25.52
N ARG A 464 4.92 14.31 26.74
CA ARG A 464 3.62 14.95 27.00
C ARG A 464 3.59 16.44 26.64
N SER A 465 4.75 17.11 26.59
CA SER A 465 4.82 18.53 26.24
C SER A 465 5.12 18.80 24.76
N SER A 466 5.61 17.82 24.02
CA SER A 466 6.04 17.99 22.62
C SER A 466 4.94 17.63 21.63
N ASN A 467 5.02 18.21 20.43
CA ASN A 467 4.26 17.78 19.27
C ASN A 467 4.78 16.43 18.78
N ILE A 468 3.91 15.57 18.26
CA ILE A 468 4.28 14.24 17.78
C ILE A 468 4.08 14.19 16.27
N LEU A 469 5.09 13.68 15.55
CA LEU A 469 5.02 13.42 14.12
C LEU A 469 5.10 11.91 13.88
N PHE A 470 3.95 11.26 13.70
CA PHE A 470 3.85 9.84 13.42
C PHE A 470 4.13 9.54 11.95
N MET A 471 5.01 8.58 11.68
CA MET A 471 5.35 8.10 10.34
C MET A 471 5.53 6.58 10.35
N GLY A 472 5.15 5.92 9.27
CA GLY A 472 5.25 4.46 9.16
C GLY A 472 4.21 3.71 9.98
N TYR A 473 3.08 4.35 10.28
CA TYR A 473 1.94 3.75 10.97
C TYR A 473 0.66 3.89 10.15
N SER A 474 -0.25 2.93 10.33
CA SER A 474 -1.64 3.11 9.94
C SER A 474 -2.41 3.80 11.08
N PRO A 475 -3.33 4.74 10.79
CA PRO A 475 -4.28 5.27 11.79
C PRO A 475 -5.10 4.18 12.48
N SER A 476 -5.27 3.01 11.86
CA SER A 476 -5.99 1.86 12.42
C SER A 476 -5.11 0.92 13.24
N ASP A 477 -3.80 1.21 13.39
CA ASP A 477 -2.88 0.42 14.21
C ASP A 477 -3.32 0.44 15.69
N VAL A 478 -3.79 -0.72 16.17
CA VAL A 478 -4.28 -0.90 17.54
C VAL A 478 -3.14 -0.79 18.55
N ASN A 479 -1.95 -1.31 18.23
CA ASN A 479 -0.77 -1.25 19.09
C ASN A 479 -0.30 0.21 19.27
N LEU A 480 -0.35 1.01 18.21
CA LEU A 480 -0.07 2.45 18.32
C LEU A 480 -1.09 3.15 19.23
N ARG A 481 -2.39 2.89 19.06
CA ARG A 481 -3.43 3.49 19.91
C ARG A 481 -3.26 3.14 21.38
N ILE A 482 -2.88 1.90 21.64
CA ILE A 482 -2.50 1.39 22.95
C ILE A 482 -1.34 2.20 23.53
N ILE A 483 -0.25 2.36 22.77
CA ILE A 483 0.93 3.10 23.22
C ILE A 483 0.55 4.55 23.54
N VAL A 484 -0.24 5.17 22.66
CA VAL A 484 -0.73 6.52 22.85
C VAL A 484 -1.61 6.63 24.11
N ASN A 485 -2.49 5.67 24.37
CA ASN A 485 -3.26 5.60 25.61
C ASN A 485 -2.38 5.41 26.85
N ARG A 486 -1.31 4.62 26.75
CA ARG A 486 -0.42 4.35 27.89
C ARG A 486 0.41 5.57 28.26
N LEU A 487 0.96 6.25 27.25
CA LEU A 487 1.87 7.38 27.46
C LEU A 487 1.11 8.70 27.75
N TRP A 488 -0.04 8.94 27.11
CA TRP A 488 -0.81 10.19 27.27
C TRP A 488 -2.16 10.03 27.98
N GLY A 489 -2.65 8.81 28.22
CA GLY A 489 -3.98 8.59 28.78
C GLY A 489 -5.07 9.13 27.83
N LYS A 490 -5.95 9.98 28.37
CA LYS A 490 -6.95 10.75 27.58
C LYS A 490 -6.48 12.17 27.22
N LYS A 491 -5.23 12.52 27.50
CA LYS A 491 -4.70 13.87 27.22
C LYS A 491 -4.45 14.05 25.72
N LEU A 492 -4.42 15.31 25.28
CA LEU A 492 -4.03 15.70 23.93
C LEU A 492 -2.52 15.47 23.72
N LEU A 493 -2.12 15.26 22.47
CA LEU A 493 -0.71 15.07 22.08
C LEU A 493 -0.12 16.40 21.64
N GLY A 494 0.60 17.06 22.56
CA GLY A 494 1.21 18.36 22.30
C GLY A 494 0.20 19.46 21.98
N GLN A 495 0.68 20.54 21.37
CA GLN A 495 -0.17 21.64 20.90
C GLN A 495 -0.79 21.35 19.53
N LYS A 496 -0.06 20.62 18.68
CA LYS A 496 -0.54 20.12 17.39
C LYS A 496 0.34 18.96 16.96
N SER A 497 -0.26 17.79 16.74
CA SER A 497 0.46 16.60 16.29
C SER A 497 -0.03 16.16 14.92
N TRP A 498 0.75 15.34 14.23
CA TRP A 498 0.50 14.95 12.84
C TRP A 498 0.79 13.47 12.64
N MET A 499 0.07 12.85 11.71
CA MET A 499 0.34 11.50 11.22
C MET A 499 0.37 11.50 9.71
N ILE A 500 1.49 11.08 9.14
CA ILE A 500 1.65 10.90 7.70
C ILE A 500 1.34 9.45 7.36
N HIS A 501 0.31 9.22 6.55
CA HIS A 501 -0.13 7.88 6.19
C HIS A 501 -0.76 7.81 4.80
N GLN A 502 -0.71 6.62 4.19
CA GLN A 502 -1.47 6.29 2.98
C GLN A 502 -2.68 5.41 3.26
N SER A 503 -3.09 5.33 4.53
CA SER A 503 -4.16 4.42 4.94
C SER A 503 -5.55 4.92 4.77
N ARG A 504 -6.44 4.01 4.39
CA ARG A 504 -7.86 4.31 4.24
C ARG A 504 -8.48 4.48 5.62
N ILE A 505 -8.86 5.71 5.93
CA ILE A 505 -9.41 6.09 7.23
C ILE A 505 -10.92 5.91 7.29
N GLY A 506 -11.38 5.21 8.31
CA GLY A 506 -12.78 5.13 8.73
C GLY A 506 -13.16 6.26 9.69
N SER A 507 -14.46 6.34 10.00
CA SER A 507 -14.98 7.33 10.97
C SER A 507 -14.42 7.14 12.38
N LEU A 508 -14.15 5.89 12.78
CA LEU A 508 -13.52 5.56 14.06
C LEU A 508 -12.09 6.09 14.16
N ASP A 509 -11.30 5.96 13.08
CA ASP A 509 -9.93 6.46 13.05
C ASP A 509 -9.92 7.99 13.14
N LYS A 510 -10.75 8.66 12.33
CA LYS A 510 -10.91 10.12 12.37
C LYS A 510 -11.29 10.58 13.77
N GLY A 511 -12.30 9.98 14.39
CA GLY A 511 -12.77 10.35 15.73
C GLY A 511 -11.73 10.15 16.82
N PHE A 512 -10.96 9.05 16.76
CA PHE A 512 -9.90 8.80 17.73
C PHE A 512 -8.78 9.86 17.62
N TRP A 513 -8.23 10.05 16.42
CA TRP A 513 -7.07 10.92 16.21
C TRP A 513 -7.42 12.41 16.34
N SER A 514 -8.59 12.85 15.86
CA SER A 514 -9.06 14.23 16.07
C SER A 514 -9.28 14.52 17.55
N GLY A 515 -9.83 13.55 18.30
CA GLY A 515 -9.99 13.64 19.76
C GLY A 515 -8.66 13.70 20.52
N ARG A 516 -7.54 13.41 19.86
CA ARG A 516 -6.17 13.50 20.38
C ARG A 516 -5.37 14.69 19.85
N ASN A 517 -6.00 15.56 19.06
CA ASN A 517 -5.36 16.68 18.38
C ASN A 517 -4.24 16.24 17.43
N VAL A 518 -4.47 15.12 16.73
CA VAL A 518 -3.59 14.60 15.68
C VAL A 518 -4.26 14.81 14.32
N GLU A 519 -3.61 15.61 13.48
CA GLU A 519 -4.00 15.83 12.09
C GLU A 519 -3.55 14.64 11.23
N LEU A 520 -4.49 14.03 10.51
CA LEU A 520 -4.25 12.90 9.64
C LEU A 520 -3.97 13.42 8.23
N LEU A 521 -2.77 13.17 7.71
CA LEU A 521 -2.32 13.69 6.42
C LEU A 521 -2.03 12.57 5.44
N ASP A 522 -2.66 12.69 4.28
CA ASP A 522 -2.56 11.80 3.17
C ASP A 522 -1.31 12.09 2.35
N SER A 523 -0.23 11.36 2.61
CA SER A 523 0.96 11.46 1.75
C SER A 523 1.75 10.17 1.74
N ASP A 524 2.32 9.90 0.57
CA ASP A 524 3.49 9.06 0.43
C ASP A 524 4.61 9.57 1.34
N LEU A 525 5.26 8.65 2.04
CA LEU A 525 6.30 8.99 2.98
C LEU A 525 7.49 9.61 2.22
N GLU A 526 8.02 8.99 1.17
CA GLU A 526 9.22 9.46 0.45
C GLU A 526 8.96 10.85 -0.15
N ARG A 527 7.79 11.06 -0.75
CA ARG A 527 7.37 12.40 -1.19
C ARG A 527 7.38 13.41 -0.04
N TYR A 528 6.81 13.03 1.11
CA TYR A 528 6.75 13.89 2.29
C TYR A 528 8.15 14.24 2.81
N ARG A 529 9.04 13.25 2.91
CA ARG A 529 10.43 13.40 3.34
C ARG A 529 11.23 14.28 2.39
N LEU A 530 11.06 14.12 1.07
CA LEU A 530 11.74 14.94 0.07
C LEU A 530 11.38 16.42 0.21
N GLU A 531 10.09 16.74 0.36
CA GLU A 531 9.65 18.12 0.54
C GLU A 531 10.12 18.70 1.89
N LEU A 532 10.06 17.91 2.96
CA LEU A 532 10.58 18.30 4.27
C LEU A 532 12.09 18.59 4.22
N ALA A 533 12.88 17.70 3.60
CA ALA A 533 14.33 17.86 3.44
C ALA A 533 14.68 19.12 2.65
N LYS A 534 14.00 19.35 1.52
CA LYS A 534 14.17 20.55 0.70
C LYS A 534 13.94 21.83 1.50
N GLN A 535 12.91 21.89 2.34
CA GLN A 535 12.64 23.06 3.15
C GLN A 535 13.65 23.27 4.28
N ILE A 536 14.15 22.18 4.89
CA ILE A 536 15.22 22.24 5.90
C ILE A 536 16.53 22.72 5.30
N GLU A 537 16.89 22.22 4.11
CA GLU A 537 18.10 22.65 3.39
C GLU A 537 18.06 24.14 3.09
N ALA A 538 16.88 24.65 2.70
CA ALA A 538 16.63 26.06 2.41
C ALA A 538 16.63 26.99 3.66
N LEU A 539 16.67 26.45 4.89
CA LEU A 539 16.74 27.28 6.09
C LEU A 539 18.03 28.09 6.13
N GLU A 540 17.89 29.40 6.32
CA GLU A 540 19.04 30.27 6.59
C GLU A 540 19.57 30.06 8.02
N LYS A 541 20.82 30.47 8.25
CA LYS A 541 21.45 30.42 9.57
C LYS A 541 20.63 31.24 10.56
N ARG A 542 20.39 30.72 11.77
CA ARG A 542 19.56 31.38 12.78
C ARG A 542 20.18 32.72 13.20
N SER A 543 19.57 33.83 12.82
CA SER A 543 19.99 35.15 13.31
C SER A 543 19.66 35.30 14.79
N LEU A 544 20.68 35.47 15.63
CA LEU A 544 20.56 35.74 17.07
C LEU A 544 19.91 37.11 17.38
N TYR A 545 19.66 37.97 16.38
CA TYR A 545 19.15 39.33 16.55
C TYR A 545 17.61 39.47 16.53
N ASN A 546 16.84 38.41 16.26
CA ASN A 546 15.38 38.50 16.10
C ASN A 546 14.55 38.26 17.38
N HIS A 547 15.12 38.44 18.57
CA HIS A 547 14.38 38.33 19.85
C HIS A 547 13.97 39.68 20.47
N TRP A 548 14.19 40.81 19.78
CA TRP A 548 13.84 42.16 20.27
C TRP A 548 13.08 43.01 19.23
N ARG A 549 11.98 42.50 18.67
CA ARG A 549 10.97 43.32 18.00
C ARG A 549 9.57 42.87 18.35
#